data_AF-G5B6Z1-F1
#
_entry.id   AF-G5B6Z1-F1
#
_cell.length_a   1.000
_cell.length_b   1.000
_cell.length_c   1.000
_cell.angle_alpha   90.00
_cell.angle_beta   90.00
_cell.angle_gamma   90.00
#
_symmetry.space_group_name_H-M   'P 1'
#
loop_
_entity.id
_entity.type
_entity.pdbx_description
1 polymer ?
#
loop_
_entity_poly.entity_id
_entity_poly.type
_entity_poly.pdbx_seq_one_letter_code
_entity_poly.pdbx_strand_id
1 'polypeptide(L)'
;MDDNLICAVKLLKLTGSVLEDAWKEKLKTDMEEIIQRIENVVLDANCSRDVEQMLLKLVELGSSNWCRVHATSAYREATPENDPNYFMNEQTFYTSDGAPFSAADEDYQEKYQELLEREEFFPYYEENGTDLSGAGDPYLDDIDDEIDPEIQEAYEKFCLESEHKQKQ
;
A
#
# COMPACT_ATOMS: atom_id res chain seq x y z
N MET A 1 -4.76 -34.11 -3.86
CA MET A 1 -5.49 -33.52 -5.01
C MET A 1 -5.91 -32.11 -4.66
N ASP A 2 -6.62 -31.96 -3.55
CA ASP A 2 -7.02 -30.68 -2.97
C ASP A 2 -5.87 -29.67 -2.83
N ASP A 3 -4.69 -30.06 -2.36
CA ASP A 3 -3.54 -29.14 -2.25
C ASP A 3 -3.15 -28.49 -3.59
N ASN A 4 -3.19 -29.25 -4.68
CA ASN A 4 -2.87 -28.75 -6.01
C ASN A 4 -3.96 -27.79 -6.50
N LEU A 5 -5.23 -28.10 -6.23
CA LEU A 5 -6.36 -27.23 -6.57
C LEU A 5 -6.31 -25.94 -5.78
N ILE A 6 -6.01 -26.01 -4.48
CA ILE A 6 -5.80 -24.84 -3.62
C ILE A 6 -4.64 -23.99 -4.14
N CYS A 7 -3.53 -24.61 -4.55
CA CYS A 7 -2.39 -23.91 -5.14
C CYS A 7 -2.79 -23.19 -6.43
N ALA A 8 -3.48 -23.88 -7.35
CA ALA A 8 -3.96 -23.30 -8.59
C ALA A 8 -4.91 -22.11 -8.34
N VAL A 9 -5.85 -22.25 -7.40
CA VAL A 9 -6.75 -21.15 -7.01
C VAL A 9 -5.97 -19.96 -6.49
N LYS A 10 -5.02 -20.17 -5.58
CA LYS A 10 -4.20 -19.07 -5.02
C LYS A 10 -3.39 -18.37 -6.10
N LEU A 11 -2.75 -19.13 -7.00
CA LEU A 11 -1.99 -18.56 -8.11
C LEU A 11 -2.87 -17.73 -9.03
N LEU A 12 -4.03 -18.25 -9.44
CA LEU A 12 -4.95 -17.53 -10.32
C LEU A 12 -5.58 -16.32 -9.66
N LYS A 13 -5.86 -16.34 -8.35
CA LYS A 13 -6.33 -15.14 -7.64
C LYS A 13 -5.28 -14.01 -7.63
N LEU A 14 -4.00 -14.34 -7.57
CA LEU A 14 -2.91 -13.36 -7.51
C LEU A 14 -2.47 -12.88 -8.90
N THR A 15 -2.60 -13.72 -9.92
CA THR A 15 -2.00 -13.47 -11.25
C THR A 15 -3.01 -13.51 -12.40
N GLY A 16 -4.23 -14.00 -12.17
CA GLY A 16 -5.20 -14.28 -13.22
C GLY A 16 -5.61 -13.05 -14.01
N SER A 17 -5.74 -11.90 -13.35
CA SER A 17 -6.02 -10.63 -14.02
C SER A 17 -4.90 -10.24 -14.99
N VAL A 18 -3.66 -10.20 -14.53
CA VAL A 18 -2.47 -9.85 -15.33
C VAL A 18 -2.25 -10.86 -16.46
N LEU A 19 -2.46 -12.15 -16.19
CA LEU A 19 -2.35 -13.21 -17.20
C LEU A 19 -3.42 -13.08 -18.28
N GLU A 20 -4.66 -12.78 -17.92
CA GLU A 20 -5.74 -12.60 -18.87
C GLU A 20 -5.46 -11.44 -19.82
N ASP A 21 -4.97 -10.30 -19.32
CA ASP A 21 -4.60 -9.17 -20.18
C ASP A 21 -3.48 -9.56 -21.14
N ALA A 22 -2.40 -10.14 -20.61
CA ALA A 22 -1.22 -10.51 -21.40
C ALA A 22 -1.54 -11.56 -22.48
N TRP A 23 -2.53 -12.44 -22.26
CA TRP A 23 -2.99 -13.40 -23.24
C TRP A 23 -3.99 -12.80 -24.23
N LYS A 24 -4.93 -11.95 -23.78
CA LYS A 24 -5.84 -11.22 -24.68
C LYS A 24 -5.10 -10.32 -25.66
N GLU A 25 -4.05 -9.63 -25.20
CA GLU A 25 -3.17 -8.83 -26.07
C GLU A 25 -2.52 -9.68 -27.18
N LYS A 26 -2.25 -10.95 -26.88
CA LYS A 26 -1.69 -11.93 -27.84
C LYS A 26 -2.77 -12.69 -28.61
N LEU A 27 -4.04 -12.30 -28.51
CA LEU A 27 -5.21 -12.97 -29.10
C LEU A 27 -5.30 -14.46 -28.73
N LYS A 28 -4.85 -14.79 -27.51
CA LYS A 28 -4.90 -16.14 -26.97
C LYS A 28 -6.12 -16.31 -26.08
N THR A 29 -6.77 -17.46 -26.20
CA THR A 29 -7.92 -17.86 -25.37
C THR A 29 -7.50 -18.78 -24.21
N ASP A 30 -6.22 -18.70 -23.81
CA ASP A 30 -5.61 -19.58 -22.80
C ASP A 30 -6.32 -19.41 -21.44
N MET A 31 -6.74 -18.20 -21.08
CA MET A 31 -7.45 -17.93 -19.82
C MET A 31 -8.83 -18.56 -19.81
N GLU A 32 -9.60 -18.40 -20.90
CA GLU A 32 -10.93 -18.99 -21.04
C GLU A 32 -10.87 -20.52 -20.99
N GLU A 33 -9.84 -21.12 -21.60
CA GLU A 33 -9.63 -22.58 -21.52
C GLU A 33 -9.33 -23.03 -20.08
N ILE A 34 -8.53 -22.27 -19.33
CA ILE A 34 -8.22 -22.57 -17.92
C ILE A 34 -9.49 -22.49 -17.06
N ILE A 35 -10.30 -21.43 -17.21
CA ILE A 35 -11.56 -21.28 -16.48
C ILE A 35 -12.51 -22.44 -16.83
N GLN A 36 -12.66 -22.78 -18.12
CA GLN A 36 -13.49 -23.91 -18.54
C GLN A 36 -13.02 -25.25 -17.95
N ARG A 37 -11.70 -25.47 -17.87
CA ARG A 37 -11.13 -26.66 -17.23
C ARG A 37 -11.45 -26.69 -15.74
N ILE A 38 -11.42 -25.55 -15.06
CA ILE A 38 -11.79 -25.45 -13.65
C ILE A 38 -13.28 -25.76 -13.45
N GLU A 39 -14.17 -25.27 -14.32
CA GLU A 39 -15.59 -25.60 -14.29
C GLU A 39 -15.81 -27.12 -14.41
N ASN A 40 -15.14 -27.77 -15.36
CA ASN A 40 -15.24 -29.23 -15.53
C ASN A 40 -14.73 -29.97 -14.30
N VAL A 41 -13.64 -29.51 -13.68
CA VAL A 41 -13.13 -30.10 -12.43
C VAL A 41 -14.16 -29.96 -11.29
N VAL A 42 -14.87 -28.83 -11.20
CA VAL A 42 -15.93 -28.65 -10.19
C VAL A 42 -17.07 -29.65 -10.40
N LEU A 43 -17.44 -29.92 -11.66
CA LEU A 43 -18.53 -30.86 -11.99
C LEU A 43 -18.14 -32.33 -11.80
N ASP A 44 -16.90 -32.68 -12.13
CA ASP A 44 -16.48 -34.08 -12.30
C ASP A 44 -15.55 -34.61 -11.20
N ALA A 45 -14.88 -33.75 -10.42
CA ALA A 45 -13.88 -34.18 -9.46
C ALA A 45 -14.44 -34.34 -8.04
N ASN A 46 -14.07 -35.46 -7.40
CA ASN A 46 -14.31 -35.69 -5.97
C ASN A 46 -13.28 -34.91 -5.13
N CYS A 47 -13.50 -33.60 -4.93
CA CYS A 47 -12.71 -32.75 -4.04
C CYS A 47 -13.47 -32.42 -2.75
N SER A 48 -12.78 -31.90 -1.73
CA SER A 48 -13.45 -31.42 -0.52
C SER A 48 -14.43 -30.29 -0.84
N ARG A 49 -15.56 -30.24 -0.12
CA ARG A 49 -16.59 -29.20 -0.23
C ARG A 49 -16.01 -27.79 -0.16
N ASP A 50 -15.00 -27.57 0.68
CA ASP A 50 -14.39 -26.25 0.83
C ASP A 50 -13.54 -25.87 -0.39
N VAL A 51 -12.91 -26.86 -1.05
CA VAL A 51 -12.16 -26.66 -2.30
C VAL A 51 -13.11 -26.44 -3.47
N GLU A 52 -14.20 -27.19 -3.54
CA GLU A 52 -15.28 -26.98 -4.51
C GLU A 52 -15.82 -25.54 -4.44
N GLN A 53 -16.07 -25.05 -3.23
CA GLN A 53 -16.46 -23.65 -2.99
C GLN A 53 -15.38 -22.64 -3.42
N MET A 54 -14.10 -22.94 -3.22
CA MET A 54 -13.00 -22.08 -3.68
C MET A 54 -12.94 -22.01 -5.21
N LEU A 55 -13.17 -23.12 -5.89
CA LEU A 55 -13.16 -23.18 -7.35
C LEU A 55 -14.37 -22.45 -7.95
N LEU A 56 -15.58 -22.64 -7.40
CA LEU A 56 -16.78 -21.90 -7.83
C LEU A 56 -16.58 -20.38 -7.72
N LYS A 57 -16.04 -19.90 -6.60
CA LYS A 57 -15.72 -18.48 -6.42
C LYS A 57 -14.66 -17.97 -7.39
N LEU A 58 -13.72 -18.83 -7.79
CA LEU A 58 -12.71 -18.47 -8.79
C LEU A 58 -13.32 -18.31 -10.19
N VAL A 59 -14.23 -19.20 -10.57
CA VAL A 59 -14.98 -19.11 -11.83
C VAL A 59 -15.82 -17.82 -11.87
N GLU A 60 -16.52 -17.52 -10.77
CA GLU A 60 -17.27 -16.26 -10.61
C GLU A 60 -16.35 -15.03 -10.73
N LEU A 61 -15.17 -15.08 -10.09
CA LEU A 61 -14.17 -14.01 -10.16
C LEU A 61 -13.67 -13.78 -11.59
N GLY A 62 -13.35 -14.84 -12.33
CA GLY A 62 -12.96 -14.76 -13.74
C GLY A 62 -14.06 -14.16 -14.61
N SER A 63 -15.31 -14.59 -14.40
CA SER A 63 -16.49 -14.06 -15.10
C SER A 63 -16.76 -12.58 -14.80
N SER A 64 -16.40 -12.14 -13.60
CA SER A 64 -16.53 -10.75 -13.12
C SER A 64 -15.37 -9.85 -13.54
N ASN A 65 -14.60 -10.23 -14.57
CA ASN A 65 -13.40 -9.53 -15.03
C ASN A 65 -12.40 -9.28 -13.87
N TRP A 66 -12.21 -10.30 -13.02
CA TRP A 66 -11.38 -10.26 -11.82
C TRP A 66 -11.74 -9.15 -10.83
N CYS A 67 -13.01 -8.73 -10.81
CA CYS A 67 -13.51 -7.61 -10.01
C CYS A 67 -12.79 -6.28 -10.27
N ARG A 68 -12.22 -6.09 -11.46
CA ARG A 68 -11.67 -4.77 -11.81
C ARG A 68 -12.80 -3.76 -11.93
N VAL A 69 -12.65 -2.66 -11.20
CA VAL A 69 -13.41 -1.44 -11.47
C VAL A 69 -12.85 -0.86 -12.77
N HIS A 70 -13.72 -0.64 -13.77
CA HIS A 70 -13.33 0.20 -14.90
C HIS A 70 -12.91 1.54 -14.33
N ALA A 71 -11.62 1.85 -14.40
CA ALA A 71 -11.17 3.22 -14.21
C ALA A 71 -11.79 4.04 -15.34
N THR A 72 -13.02 4.53 -15.13
CA THR A 72 -13.47 5.73 -15.82
C THR A 72 -12.35 6.74 -15.60
N SER A 73 -11.91 7.37 -16.69
CA SER A 73 -10.76 8.27 -16.79
C SER A 73 -10.88 9.56 -15.96
N ALA A 74 -11.38 9.49 -14.74
CA ALA A 74 -11.05 10.43 -13.69
C ALA A 74 -9.68 10.03 -13.15
N TYR A 75 -8.63 10.25 -13.95
CA TYR A 75 -7.37 10.75 -13.40
C TYR A 75 -7.66 12.16 -12.87
N ARG A 76 -8.57 12.27 -11.90
CA ARG A 76 -8.60 13.38 -10.97
C ARG A 76 -7.87 12.79 -9.79
N GLU A 77 -6.55 12.93 -9.88
CA GLU A 77 -5.64 12.70 -8.78
C GLU A 77 -6.32 13.25 -7.53
N ALA A 78 -6.63 12.37 -6.58
CA ALA A 78 -7.03 12.78 -5.24
C ALA A 78 -5.76 13.33 -4.59
N THR A 79 -5.24 14.43 -5.13
CA THR A 79 -4.26 15.24 -4.43
C THR A 79 -4.97 15.82 -3.21
N PRO A 80 -4.26 15.93 -2.07
CA PRO A 80 -4.76 16.55 -0.84
C PRO A 80 -5.63 17.79 -1.05
N GLU A 81 -5.21 18.62 -1.99
CA GLU A 81 -5.79 19.90 -2.34
C GLU A 81 -7.11 19.84 -3.13
N ASN A 82 -7.53 18.68 -3.62
CA ASN A 82 -8.71 18.53 -4.48
C ASN A 82 -9.76 17.54 -3.96
N ASP A 83 -9.52 16.90 -2.81
CA ASP A 83 -10.48 16.02 -2.15
C ASP A 83 -11.31 16.81 -1.10
N PRO A 84 -12.63 16.99 -1.29
CA PRO A 84 -13.50 17.62 -0.30
C PRO A 84 -13.50 16.92 1.07
N ASN A 85 -13.05 15.67 1.11
CA ASN A 85 -12.96 14.84 2.30
C ASN A 85 -11.53 14.70 2.83
N TYR A 86 -10.55 15.41 2.26
CA TYR A 86 -9.15 15.38 2.72
C TYR A 86 -9.07 15.60 4.24
N PHE A 87 -9.78 16.63 4.70
CA PHE A 87 -9.83 17.00 6.12
C PHE A 87 -10.46 15.94 7.02
N MET A 88 -11.47 15.22 6.53
CA MET A 88 -12.15 14.17 7.30
C MET A 88 -11.33 12.89 7.43
N ASN A 89 -10.26 12.75 6.64
CA ASN A 89 -9.35 11.61 6.67
C ASN A 89 -8.07 11.91 7.47
N GLU A 90 -7.87 13.13 7.96
CA GLU A 90 -6.70 13.47 8.76
C GLU A 90 -6.78 12.84 10.15
N GLN A 91 -5.61 12.48 10.67
CA GLN A 91 -5.50 11.92 12.01
C GLN A 91 -5.86 12.99 13.05
N THR A 92 -6.75 12.63 13.98
CA THR A 92 -7.02 13.45 15.17
C THR A 92 -6.01 13.07 16.25
N PHE A 93 -5.19 14.03 16.65
CA PHE A 93 -4.24 13.90 17.75
C PHE A 93 -4.87 14.41 19.04
N TYR A 94 -4.23 14.08 20.17
CA TYR A 94 -4.68 14.53 21.49
C TYR A 94 -3.53 15.25 22.20
N THR A 95 -3.83 16.41 22.75
CA THR A 95 -2.92 17.15 23.62
C THR A 95 -2.73 16.43 24.97
N SER A 96 -1.79 16.89 25.78
CA SER A 96 -1.50 16.32 27.11
C SER A 96 -2.71 16.36 28.09
N ASP A 97 -3.63 17.30 27.91
CA ASP A 97 -4.89 17.42 28.64
C ASP A 97 -6.04 16.59 28.02
N GLY A 98 -5.78 15.88 26.92
CA GLY A 98 -6.73 14.99 26.25
C GLY A 98 -7.71 15.70 25.31
N ALA A 99 -7.43 16.95 24.94
CA ALA A 99 -8.24 17.67 23.96
C ALA A 99 -7.86 17.21 22.53
N PRO A 100 -8.85 16.84 21.68
CA PRO A 100 -8.57 16.48 20.30
C PRO A 100 -8.16 17.71 19.49
N PHE A 101 -7.20 17.54 18.58
CA PHE A 101 -6.82 18.53 17.57
C PHE A 101 -6.45 17.86 16.24
N SER A 102 -6.51 18.61 15.14
CA SER A 102 -6.38 18.15 13.75
C SER A 102 -5.83 19.28 12.87
N ALA A 103 -5.47 19.04 11.60
CA ALA A 103 -4.77 20.08 10.81
C ALA A 103 -5.65 21.27 10.37
N ALA A 104 -6.93 21.31 10.76
CA ALA A 104 -7.82 22.48 10.58
C ALA A 104 -7.70 23.45 11.74
N ASP A 105 -7.13 23.02 12.87
CA ASP A 105 -6.91 23.89 14.00
C ASP A 105 -5.75 24.83 13.68
N GLU A 106 -5.94 26.12 13.95
CA GLU A 106 -4.93 27.17 13.66
C GLU A 106 -3.60 26.92 14.40
N ASP A 107 -3.64 26.20 15.51
CA ASP A 107 -2.51 25.85 16.37
C ASP A 107 -1.99 24.41 16.17
N TYR A 108 -2.41 23.72 15.10
CA TYR A 108 -2.00 22.34 14.82
C TYR A 108 -0.49 22.15 14.83
N GLN A 109 0.25 23.02 14.14
CA GLN A 109 1.70 22.90 14.01
C GLN A 109 2.42 23.04 15.35
N GLU A 110 1.96 23.96 16.20
CA GLU A 110 2.53 24.17 17.54
C GLU A 110 2.26 22.96 18.45
N LYS A 111 1.03 22.46 18.47
CA LYS A 111 0.64 21.27 19.25
C LYS A 111 1.32 20.00 18.76
N TYR A 112 1.47 19.85 17.44
CA TYR A 112 2.15 18.70 16.84
C TYR A 112 3.63 18.73 17.16
N GLN A 113 4.26 19.90 17.12
CA GLN A 113 5.65 20.10 17.51
C GLN A 113 5.85 19.80 19.01
N GLU A 114 4.96 20.26 19.88
CA GLU A 114 4.99 19.93 21.32
C GLU A 114 4.89 18.41 21.57
N LEU A 115 4.06 17.70 20.78
CA LEU A 115 3.96 16.24 20.87
C LEU A 115 5.27 15.54 20.50
N LEU A 116 5.92 15.96 19.40
CA LEU A 116 7.19 15.39 18.94
C LEU A 116 8.33 15.64 19.94
N GLU A 117 8.44 16.87 20.44
CA GLU A 117 9.46 17.24 21.45
C GLU A 117 9.27 16.48 22.76
N ARG A 118 8.02 16.15 23.11
CA ARG A 118 7.72 15.30 24.27
C ARG A 118 8.09 13.84 24.01
N GLU A 119 7.92 13.34 22.79
CA GLU A 119 8.21 11.95 22.42
C GLU A 119 9.71 11.65 22.38
N GLU A 120 10.55 12.65 22.06
CA GLU A 120 12.01 12.58 22.16
C GLU A 120 12.52 12.34 23.60
N PHE A 121 11.70 12.65 24.61
CA PHE A 121 12.05 12.44 26.03
C PHE A 121 11.78 11.01 26.53
N PHE A 122 11.10 10.19 25.73
CA PHE A 122 10.76 8.81 26.07
C PHE A 122 11.70 7.86 25.31
N PRO A 123 12.61 7.12 25.97
CA PRO A 123 13.33 6.05 25.30
C PRO A 123 12.28 5.10 24.70
N TYR A 124 12.40 4.81 23.40
CA TYR A 124 11.55 3.89 22.63
C TYR A 124 11.15 2.67 23.47
N TYR A 125 10.01 2.74 24.14
CA TYR A 125 9.40 1.56 24.71
C TYR A 125 8.63 0.94 23.56
N GLU A 126 9.18 -0.12 22.97
CA GLU A 126 8.35 -1.01 22.16
C GLU A 126 7.16 -1.43 23.03
N GLU A 127 5.95 -1.15 22.54
CA GLU A 127 4.67 -1.57 23.13
C GLU A 127 4.55 -3.11 23.30
N ASN A 128 5.56 -3.87 22.85
CA ASN A 128 5.69 -5.29 23.08
C ASN A 128 6.60 -5.55 24.29
N GLY A 129 5.99 -5.59 25.49
CA GLY A 129 6.66 -5.78 26.78
C GLY A 129 7.75 -6.85 26.84
N THR A 130 8.97 -6.45 26.47
CA THR A 130 10.20 -7.20 26.69
C THR A 130 11.17 -6.26 27.39
N ASP A 131 11.22 -6.37 28.71
CA ASP A 131 12.24 -5.74 29.55
C ASP A 131 13.63 -6.10 29.02
N LEU A 132 14.35 -5.13 28.47
CA LEU A 132 15.81 -5.17 28.39
C LEU A 132 16.38 -3.94 29.10
N SER A 133 16.30 -3.99 30.43
CA SER A 133 17.32 -3.35 31.26
C SER A 133 18.68 -3.95 30.87
N GLY A 134 19.53 -3.21 30.16
CA GLY A 134 20.88 -3.68 29.91
C GLY A 134 21.67 -2.89 28.88
N ALA A 135 22.40 -1.90 29.38
CA ALA A 135 23.55 -1.24 28.76
C ALA A 135 23.23 -0.27 27.61
N GLY A 136 23.37 1.02 27.92
CA GLY A 136 23.36 2.10 26.94
C GLY A 136 24.42 1.89 25.87
N ASP A 137 24.03 2.18 24.63
CA ASP A 137 24.94 2.26 23.52
C ASP A 137 25.34 3.73 23.31
N PRO A 138 26.60 4.15 23.51
CA PRO A 138 27.00 5.56 23.52
C PRO A 138 27.12 6.22 22.13
N TYR A 139 26.62 5.60 21.06
CA TYR A 139 26.97 5.95 19.67
C TYR A 139 25.90 6.71 18.89
N LEU A 140 24.90 7.30 19.55
CA LEU A 140 23.86 8.10 18.87
C LEU A 140 24.04 9.62 19.04
N ASP A 141 25.13 10.09 19.66
CA ASP A 141 25.36 11.53 19.89
C ASP A 141 26.20 12.24 18.79
N ASP A 142 26.72 11.52 17.78
CA ASP A 142 27.71 12.07 16.83
C ASP A 142 27.34 11.91 15.33
N ILE A 143 26.06 12.00 14.95
CA ILE A 143 25.72 12.19 13.52
C ILE A 143 25.61 13.70 13.27
N ASP A 144 26.75 14.27 12.91
CA ASP A 144 26.94 15.65 12.45
C ASP A 144 25.92 15.99 11.33
N ASP A 145 25.08 17.01 11.54
CA ASP A 145 24.02 17.47 10.62
C ASP A 145 24.57 18.19 9.36
N GLU A 146 25.88 18.10 9.09
CA GLU A 146 26.51 18.79 7.96
C GLU A 146 26.32 17.97 6.66
N ILE A 147 25.34 18.40 5.85
CA ILE A 147 25.09 17.83 4.52
C ILE A 147 26.33 18.05 3.63
N ASP A 148 26.81 16.97 3.00
CA ASP A 148 27.95 16.99 2.08
C ASP A 148 27.73 18.04 0.96
N PRO A 149 28.66 18.98 0.75
CA PRO A 149 28.53 20.04 -0.25
C PRO A 149 28.37 19.51 -1.68
N GLU A 150 28.87 18.31 -1.99
CA GLU A 150 28.67 17.65 -3.29
C GLU A 150 27.20 17.25 -3.49
N ILE A 151 26.54 16.78 -2.42
CA ILE A 151 25.12 16.40 -2.45
C ILE A 151 24.24 17.63 -2.62
N GLN A 152 24.57 18.73 -1.92
CA GLN A 152 23.84 19.99 -2.06
C GLN A 152 23.94 20.56 -3.50
N GLU A 153 25.14 20.60 -4.07
CA GLU A 153 25.34 21.12 -5.43
C GLU A 153 24.61 20.26 -6.49
N ALA A 154 24.62 18.92 -6.31
CA ALA A 154 23.90 18.01 -7.18
C ALA A 154 22.38 18.25 -7.15
N TYR A 155 21.82 18.53 -5.97
CA TYR A 155 20.40 18.84 -5.80
C TYR A 155 20.03 20.17 -6.47
N GLU A 156 20.80 21.24 -6.23
CA GLU A 156 20.57 22.56 -6.83
C GLU A 156 20.64 22.49 -8.37
N LYS A 157 21.61 21.74 -8.90
CA LYS A 157 21.75 21.51 -10.34
C LYS A 157 20.55 20.77 -10.93
N PHE A 158 20.06 19.75 -10.24
CA PHE A 158 18.88 19.00 -10.66
C PHE A 158 17.64 19.90 -10.75
N CYS A 159 17.41 20.74 -9.73
CA CYS A 159 16.31 21.70 -9.71
C CYS A 159 16.37 22.66 -10.91
N LEU A 160 17.53 23.27 -11.17
CA LEU A 160 17.72 24.18 -12.30
C LEU A 160 17.51 23.48 -13.66
N GLU A 161 18.02 22.26 -13.84
CA GLU A 161 17.86 21.51 -15.10
C GLU A 161 16.39 21.13 -15.35
N SER A 162 15.63 20.83 -14.28
CA SER A 162 14.21 20.53 -14.37
C SER A 162 13.36 21.75 -14.77
N GLU A 163 13.71 22.94 -14.28
CA GLU A 163 13.04 24.20 -14.63
C GLU A 163 13.33 24.65 -16.07
N HIS A 164 14.56 24.42 -16.57
CA HIS A 164 14.91 24.74 -17.95
C HIS A 164 14.20 23.84 -18.96
N LYS A 165 13.94 22.57 -18.62
CA LYS A 165 13.17 21.64 -19.47
C LYS A 165 11.67 21.96 -19.53
N GLN A 166 11.12 22.67 -18.54
CA GLN A 166 9.70 23.08 -18.54
C GLN A 166 9.42 24.35 -19.36
N LYS A 167 10.46 25.13 -19.71
CA LYS A 167 10.32 26.43 -20.40
C LYS A 167 10.67 26.38 -21.89
N GLN A 168 10.87 25.20 -22.48
CA GLN A 168 11.21 24.99 -23.89
C GLN A 168 10.10 24.21 -24.60
#